data_AF-A0A7K0Q8F1-F1
#
_entry.id   AF-A0A7K0Q8F1-F1
#
_cell.length_a   1.000
_cell.length_b   1.000
_cell.length_c   1.000
_cell.angle_alpha   90.00
_cell.angle_beta   90.00
_cell.angle_gamma   90.00
#
_symmetry.space_group_name_H-M   'P 1'
#
loop_
_entity.id
_entity.type
_entity.pdbx_description
1 polymer ?
#
loop_
_entity_poly.entity_id
_entity_poly.type
_entity_poly.pdbx_seq_one_letter_code
_entity_poly.pdbx_strand_id
1 'polypeptide(L)'
;MSENFEAPDQIIDQLVDTDPAETAEWQASFDAALEHAGPVRARYLMLSLLKRAHEKNIGLSSLRTTDYINSISPENEPAFPGDENIERRIRAINRWNAAMLVHRAQRPGVGVGGHISTYASSAALYEVGFNHFFRGQDHPGGGDQIFFQGHASPGMYARAFLEGRLSEDQLDGFRQELS
;
A
#
# COMPACT_ATOMS: atom_id res chain seq x y z
N MET A 1 -0.93 21.91 -29.38
CA MET A 1 -1.13 20.64 -28.66
C MET A 1 0.26 20.22 -28.20
N SER A 2 0.64 20.57 -26.98
CA SER A 2 1.90 20.11 -26.39
C SER A 2 1.60 18.80 -25.68
N GLU A 3 2.23 17.72 -26.14
CA GLU A 3 2.23 16.44 -25.43
C GLU A 3 2.98 16.67 -24.12
N ASN A 4 2.26 16.68 -23.00
CA ASN A 4 2.87 16.62 -21.69
C ASN A 4 3.41 15.20 -21.52
N PHE A 5 4.71 15.03 -21.72
CA PHE A 5 5.42 13.85 -21.26
C PHE A 5 5.50 13.93 -19.73
N GLU A 6 4.60 13.24 -19.03
CA GLU A 6 4.76 12.91 -17.61
C GLU A 6 5.80 11.79 -17.51
N ALA A 7 7.07 12.18 -17.60
CA ALA A 7 8.19 11.31 -17.26
C ALA A 7 8.29 11.22 -15.72
N PRO A 8 8.43 10.02 -15.12
CA PRO A 8 8.60 9.88 -13.67
C PRO A 8 9.88 10.60 -13.17
N ASP A 9 9.75 11.40 -12.11
CA ASP A 9 10.75 12.30 -11.54
C ASP A 9 11.74 11.66 -10.56
N GLN A 10 11.42 10.52 -9.95
CA GLN A 10 12.18 9.95 -8.82
C GLN A 10 12.84 8.61 -9.10
N ILE A 11 12.57 8.01 -10.27
CA ILE A 11 13.28 6.83 -10.74
C ILE A 11 13.90 7.16 -12.11
N ILE A 12 15.04 7.86 -12.07
CA ILE A 12 15.85 8.15 -13.27
C ILE A 12 16.17 6.84 -14.03
N ASP A 13 16.30 5.72 -13.31
CA ASP A 13 16.58 4.39 -13.90
C ASP A 13 15.46 3.85 -14.81
N GLN A 14 14.25 4.43 -14.75
CA GLN A 14 13.16 4.10 -15.68
C GLN A 14 13.12 5.01 -16.91
N LEU A 15 13.89 6.10 -16.90
CA LEU A 15 14.08 6.98 -18.05
C LEU A 15 15.35 6.56 -18.81
N VAL A 16 15.27 6.57 -20.13
CA VAL A 16 16.45 6.35 -20.96
C VAL A 16 17.30 7.62 -20.92
N ASP A 17 18.48 7.54 -20.29
CA ASP A 17 19.47 8.61 -20.38
C ASP A 17 20.00 8.70 -21.81
N THR A 18 19.61 9.75 -22.52
CA THR A 18 19.99 9.98 -23.92
C THR A 18 21.41 10.51 -24.08
N ASP A 19 21.99 11.09 -23.02
CA ASP A 19 23.38 11.58 -23.00
C ASP A 19 24.03 11.40 -21.61
N PRO A 20 24.56 10.20 -21.32
CA PRO A 20 25.20 9.92 -20.03
C PRO A 20 26.42 10.78 -19.71
N ALA A 21 27.07 11.36 -20.73
CA ALA A 21 28.24 12.22 -20.51
C ALA A 21 27.81 13.58 -19.96
N GLU A 22 26.75 14.17 -20.50
CA GLU A 22 26.15 15.39 -19.96
C GLU A 22 25.64 15.16 -18.52
N THR A 23 24.93 14.05 -18.27
CA THR A 23 24.45 13.69 -16.92
C THR A 23 25.61 13.62 -15.91
N ALA A 24 26.72 12.99 -16.28
CA ALA A 24 27.90 12.89 -15.42
C ALA A 24 28.57 14.25 -15.15
N GLU A 25 28.59 15.16 -16.13
CA GLU A 25 29.12 16.53 -15.97
C GLU A 25 28.29 17.34 -14.96
N TRP A 26 26.96 17.24 -15.02
CA TRP A 26 26.07 17.90 -14.07
C TRP A 26 26.21 17.35 -12.65
N GLN A 27 26.35 16.03 -12.50
CA GLN A 27 26.62 15.40 -11.20
C GLN A 27 27.96 15.85 -10.63
N ALA A 28 29.03 15.83 -11.42
CA ALA A 28 30.35 16.31 -11.01
C ALA A 28 30.32 17.80 -10.60
N SER A 29 29.53 18.62 -11.30
CA SER A 29 29.35 20.04 -10.97
C SER A 29 28.64 20.24 -9.62
N PHE A 30 27.64 19.40 -9.31
CA PHE A 30 26.97 19.41 -8.02
C PHE A 30 27.92 18.99 -6.89
N ASP A 31 28.66 17.90 -7.09
CA ASP A 31 29.62 17.37 -6.11
C ASP A 31 30.73 18.39 -5.80
N ALA A 32 31.28 19.04 -6.83
CA ALA A 32 32.28 20.10 -6.66
C ALA A 32 31.72 21.30 -5.86
N ALA A 33 30.46 21.69 -6.11
CA ALA A 33 29.81 22.76 -5.35
C ALA A 33 29.58 22.36 -3.89
N LEU A 34 29.23 21.10 -3.63
CA LEU A 34 29.07 20.56 -2.29
C LEU A 34 30.40 20.51 -1.54
N GLU A 35 31.46 20.02 -2.18
CA GLU A 35 32.79 19.87 -1.59
C GLU A 35 33.44 21.24 -1.28
N HIS A 36 33.41 22.18 -2.22
CA HIS A 36 34.13 23.44 -2.09
C HIS A 36 33.32 24.58 -1.43
N ALA A 37 31.99 24.59 -1.61
CA ALA A 37 31.13 25.67 -1.11
C ALA A 37 30.09 25.20 -0.06
N GLY A 38 30.03 23.90 0.22
CA GLY A 38 29.25 23.33 1.31
C GLY A 38 27.76 23.10 1.00
N PRO A 39 27.05 22.44 1.92
CA PRO A 39 25.68 21.93 1.69
C PRO A 39 24.65 23.04 1.48
N VAL A 40 24.83 24.22 2.08
CA VAL A 40 23.92 25.35 1.90
C VAL A 40 23.95 25.85 0.45
N ARG A 41 25.14 25.93 -0.14
CA ARG A 41 25.29 26.37 -1.53
C ARG A 41 24.75 25.33 -2.50
N ALA A 42 25.07 24.05 -2.29
CA ALA A 42 24.53 22.95 -3.08
C ALA A 42 22.98 22.95 -3.07
N ARG A 43 22.38 23.08 -1.88
CA ARG A 43 20.92 23.18 -1.73
C ARG A 43 20.34 24.40 -2.44
N TYR A 44 20.99 25.56 -2.36
CA TYR A 44 20.55 26.76 -3.07
C TYR A 44 20.55 26.56 -4.59
N LEU A 45 21.59 25.92 -5.14
CA LEU A 45 21.68 25.62 -6.58
C LEU A 45 20.55 24.70 -7.03
N MET A 46 20.30 23.62 -6.29
CA MET A 46 19.18 22.69 -6.59
C MET A 46 17.83 23.39 -6.57
N LEU A 47 17.53 24.19 -5.54
CA LEU A 47 16.27 24.93 -5.47
C LEU A 47 16.14 25.98 -6.56
N SER A 48 17.25 26.59 -6.97
CA SER A 48 17.27 27.56 -8.07
C SER A 48 17.01 26.90 -9.42
N LEU A 49 17.56 25.71 -9.66
CA LEU A 49 17.29 24.91 -10.86
C LEU A 49 15.84 24.43 -10.89
N LEU A 50 15.31 23.92 -9.77
CA LEU A 50 13.89 23.54 -9.65
C LEU A 50 12.96 24.72 -9.92
N LYS A 51 13.26 25.90 -9.35
CA LYS A 51 12.51 27.12 -9.62
C LYS A 51 12.54 27.47 -11.11
N ARG A 52 13.72 27.38 -11.74
CA ARG A 52 13.90 27.68 -13.17
C ARG A 52 13.14 26.71 -14.06
N ALA A 53 13.14 25.42 -13.72
CA ALA A 53 12.37 24.39 -14.41
C ALA A 53 10.85 24.66 -14.30
N HIS A 54 10.38 25.04 -13.11
CA HIS A 54 8.99 25.43 -12.90
C HIS A 54 8.59 26.67 -13.72
N GLU A 55 9.44 27.72 -13.76
CA GLU A 55 9.24 28.90 -14.63
C GLU A 55 9.16 28.55 -16.11
N LYS A 56 9.74 27.41 -16.52
CA LYS A 56 9.74 26.89 -17.88
C LYS A 56 8.66 25.84 -18.14
N ASN A 57 7.78 25.58 -17.17
CA ASN A 57 6.73 24.56 -17.23
C ASN A 57 7.28 23.16 -17.55
N ILE A 58 8.49 22.85 -17.07
CA ILE A 58 8.98 21.46 -17.06
C ILE A 58 8.22 20.75 -15.94
N GLY A 59 7.51 19.67 -16.28
CA GLY A 59 6.71 18.89 -15.34
C GLY A 59 7.61 18.14 -14.36
N LEU A 60 7.95 18.79 -13.24
CA LEU A 60 8.66 18.19 -12.12
C LEU A 60 7.71 18.06 -10.93
N SER A 61 7.66 16.88 -10.33
CA SER A 61 6.95 16.59 -9.09
C SER A 61 7.49 17.49 -7.98
N SER A 62 6.57 18.00 -7.16
CA SER A 62 6.95 18.77 -5.98
C SER A 62 7.83 17.92 -5.07
N LEU A 63 8.73 18.52 -4.28
CA LEU A 63 9.56 17.82 -3.27
C LEU A 63 8.76 17.03 -2.20
N ARG A 64 7.43 17.05 -2.25
CA ARG A 64 6.51 16.33 -1.34
C ARG A 64 5.65 15.28 -2.04
N THR A 65 5.81 15.11 -3.35
CA THR A 65 5.06 14.16 -4.16
C THR A 65 6.05 13.23 -4.83
N THR A 66 5.89 11.93 -4.60
CA THR A 66 6.56 10.89 -5.38
C THR A 66 5.79 10.67 -6.67
N ASP A 67 6.41 10.04 -7.65
CA ASP A 67 5.73 9.62 -8.87
C ASP A 67 4.56 8.68 -8.57
N TYR A 68 3.60 8.61 -9.48
CA TYR A 68 2.46 7.70 -9.40
C TYR A 68 2.85 6.27 -9.83
N ILE A 69 3.88 5.73 -9.18
CA ILE A 69 4.43 4.37 -9.36
C ILE A 69 4.74 3.74 -7.99
N ASN A 70 5.09 2.46 -7.97
CA ASN A 70 5.46 1.77 -6.74
C ASN A 70 6.77 2.34 -6.18
N SER A 71 6.80 2.64 -4.87
CA SER A 71 8.00 3.15 -4.19
C SER A 71 9.14 2.13 -4.06
N ILE A 72 8.82 0.83 -4.09
CA ILE A 72 9.79 -0.28 -4.09
C ILE A 72 9.82 -0.83 -5.53
N SER A 73 10.98 -0.78 -6.17
CA SER A 73 11.17 -1.28 -7.53
C SER A 73 11.29 -2.81 -7.58
N PRO A 74 11.02 -3.46 -8.74
CA PRO A 74 11.07 -4.92 -8.86
C PRO A 74 12.42 -5.55 -8.45
N GLU A 75 13.54 -4.88 -8.75
CA GLU A 75 14.88 -5.34 -8.39
C GLU A 75 15.18 -5.24 -6.89
N ASN A 76 14.46 -4.38 -6.17
CA ASN A 76 14.53 -4.25 -4.70
C ASN A 76 13.41 -5.02 -3.99
N GLU A 77 12.52 -5.68 -4.73
CA GLU A 77 11.42 -6.46 -4.16
C GLU A 77 11.97 -7.78 -3.57
N PRO A 78 11.73 -8.05 -2.27
CA PRO A 78 12.14 -9.32 -1.68
C PRO A 78 11.30 -10.48 -2.22
N ALA A 79 11.88 -11.68 -2.23
CA ALA A 79 11.13 -12.89 -2.57
C ALA A 79 9.95 -13.09 -1.59
N PHE A 80 8.78 -13.43 -2.13
CA PHE A 80 7.60 -13.68 -1.31
C PHE A 80 7.81 -14.94 -0.45
N PRO A 81 7.59 -14.88 0.89
CA PRO A 81 7.96 -15.96 1.79
C PRO A 81 6.95 -17.13 1.83
N GLY A 82 5.74 -16.96 1.29
CA GLY A 82 4.65 -17.94 1.36
C GLY A 82 4.33 -18.68 0.07
N ASP A 83 3.34 -19.57 0.13
CA ASP A 83 2.75 -20.20 -1.06
C ASP A 83 1.57 -19.36 -1.56
N GLU A 84 1.79 -18.62 -2.64
CA GLU A 84 0.78 -17.74 -3.22
C GLU A 84 -0.51 -18.45 -3.64
N ASN A 85 -0.45 -19.72 -4.06
CA ASN A 85 -1.63 -20.44 -4.51
C ASN A 85 -2.51 -20.83 -3.32
N ILE A 86 -1.91 -21.33 -2.24
CA ILE A 86 -2.62 -21.64 -1.01
C ILE A 86 -3.20 -20.36 -0.40
N GLU A 87 -2.41 -19.30 -0.30
CA GLU A 87 -2.86 -18.03 0.27
C GLU A 87 -3.98 -17.38 -0.55
N ARG A 88 -3.93 -17.48 -1.88
CA ARG A 88 -5.02 -17.03 -2.76
C ARG A 88 -6.30 -17.81 -2.52
N ARG A 89 -6.21 -19.12 -2.27
CA ARG A 89 -7.37 -19.97 -1.97
C ARG A 89 -7.99 -19.64 -0.61
N ILE A 90 -7.17 -19.46 0.43
CA ILE A 90 -7.63 -19.02 1.76
C ILE A 90 -8.34 -17.67 1.66
N ARG A 91 -7.73 -16.70 0.96
CA ARG A 91 -8.32 -15.38 0.72
C ARG A 91 -9.67 -15.46 0.00
N ALA A 92 -9.82 -16.37 -0.97
CA ALA A 92 -11.09 -16.58 -1.67
C ALA A 92 -12.18 -17.12 -0.73
N ILE A 93 -11.84 -18.05 0.16
CA ILE A 93 -12.76 -18.58 1.18
C ILE A 93 -13.18 -17.46 2.16
N ASN A 94 -12.22 -16.68 2.67
CA ASN A 94 -12.54 -15.56 3.56
C ASN A 94 -13.43 -14.51 2.89
N ARG A 95 -13.18 -14.18 1.61
CA ARG A 95 -14.06 -13.30 0.81
C ARG A 95 -15.48 -13.85 0.68
N TRP A 96 -15.61 -15.15 0.40
CA TRP A 96 -16.91 -15.81 0.31
C TRP A 96 -17.67 -15.75 1.63
N ASN A 97 -17.04 -16.18 2.72
CA ASN A 97 -17.64 -16.18 4.04
C ASN A 97 -18.05 -14.77 4.49
N ALA A 98 -17.21 -13.76 4.23
CA ALA A 98 -17.53 -12.36 4.55
C ALA A 98 -18.73 -11.84 3.75
N ALA A 99 -18.82 -12.18 2.46
CA ALA A 99 -19.96 -11.81 1.63
C ALA A 99 -21.25 -12.52 2.10
N MET A 100 -21.16 -13.81 2.44
CA MET A 100 -22.30 -14.58 2.95
C MET A 100 -22.77 -14.10 4.31
N LEU A 101 -21.86 -13.72 5.20
CA LEU A 101 -22.19 -13.11 6.50
C LEU A 101 -23.10 -11.89 6.33
N VAL A 102 -22.70 -10.96 5.46
CA VAL A 102 -23.48 -9.75 5.17
C VAL A 102 -24.77 -10.09 4.45
N HIS A 103 -24.73 -10.98 3.45
CA HIS A 103 -25.90 -11.36 2.67
C HIS A 103 -26.99 -12.01 3.55
N ARG A 104 -26.61 -12.94 4.45
CA ARG A 104 -27.53 -13.57 5.40
C ARG A 104 -28.13 -12.56 6.37
N ALA A 105 -27.37 -11.55 6.77
CA ALA A 105 -27.85 -10.45 7.62
C ALA A 105 -28.83 -9.49 6.90
N GLN A 106 -28.92 -9.53 5.56
CA GLN A 106 -29.91 -8.78 4.77
C GLN A 106 -31.23 -9.52 4.56
N ARG A 107 -31.38 -10.75 5.07
CA ARG A 107 -32.62 -11.52 4.88
C ARG A 107 -33.84 -10.77 5.44
N PRO A 108 -35.06 -11.01 4.89
CA PRO A 108 -36.29 -10.46 5.44
C PRO A 108 -36.42 -10.74 6.95
N GLY A 109 -36.78 -9.71 7.72
CA GLY A 109 -36.91 -9.79 9.17
C GLY A 109 -35.66 -9.43 9.98
N VAL A 110 -34.48 -9.31 9.36
CA VAL A 110 -33.23 -8.89 10.03
C VAL A 110 -32.79 -7.51 9.54
N GLY A 111 -32.30 -7.41 8.30
CA GLY A 111 -32.03 -6.12 7.64
C GLY A 111 -31.00 -5.19 8.31
N VAL A 112 -30.04 -5.73 9.06
CA VAL A 112 -29.11 -4.97 9.93
C VAL A 112 -27.93 -4.28 9.21
N GLY A 113 -27.95 -4.26 7.88
CA GLY A 113 -26.86 -3.69 7.06
C GLY A 113 -25.55 -4.52 7.05
N GLY A 114 -24.51 -3.94 6.45
CA GLY A 114 -23.16 -4.52 6.35
C GLY A 114 -22.43 -4.09 5.07
N HIS A 115 -21.10 -4.11 5.06
CA HIS A 115 -20.29 -3.72 3.90
C HIS A 115 -19.53 -4.92 3.33
N ILE A 116 -19.73 -5.20 2.05
CA ILE A 116 -19.00 -6.25 1.34
C ILE A 116 -17.73 -5.68 0.69
N SER A 117 -17.87 -4.54 0.01
CA SER A 117 -16.81 -3.98 -0.85
C SER A 117 -15.55 -3.57 -0.10
N THR A 118 -15.69 -3.03 1.13
CA THR A 118 -14.56 -2.55 1.92
C THR A 118 -13.58 -3.66 2.28
N TYR A 119 -14.08 -4.82 2.72
CA TYR A 119 -13.21 -5.98 2.95
C TYR A 119 -12.71 -6.56 1.63
N ALA A 120 -13.57 -6.64 0.61
CA ALA A 120 -13.16 -7.23 -0.68
C ALA A 120 -11.94 -6.53 -1.30
N SER A 121 -11.87 -5.18 -1.23
CA SER A 121 -10.74 -4.40 -1.73
C SER A 121 -9.47 -4.53 -0.88
N SER A 122 -9.60 -4.69 0.43
CA SER A 122 -8.48 -4.76 1.37
C SER A 122 -8.06 -6.18 1.77
N ALA A 123 -8.78 -7.21 1.32
CA ALA A 123 -8.55 -8.59 1.75
C ALA A 123 -7.11 -9.06 1.55
N ALA A 124 -6.48 -8.74 0.41
CA ALA A 124 -5.10 -9.13 0.15
C ALA A 124 -4.12 -8.54 1.18
N LEU A 125 -4.30 -7.27 1.55
CA LEU A 125 -3.48 -6.58 2.55
C LEU A 125 -3.59 -7.27 3.92
N TYR A 126 -4.81 -7.56 4.36
CA TYR A 126 -5.02 -8.24 5.64
C TYR A 126 -4.47 -9.67 5.64
N GLU A 127 -4.67 -10.43 4.56
CA GLU A 127 -4.17 -11.81 4.49
C GLU A 127 -2.64 -11.88 4.52
N VAL A 128 -1.94 -10.97 3.82
CA VAL A 128 -0.48 -10.85 3.95
C VAL A 128 -0.09 -10.49 5.38
N GLY A 129 -0.81 -9.54 6.00
CA GLY A 129 -0.64 -9.18 7.40
C GLY A 129 -0.75 -10.38 8.33
N PHE A 130 -1.84 -11.14 8.25
CA PHE A 130 -2.06 -12.31 9.10
C PHE A 130 -1.08 -13.46 8.87
N ASN A 131 -0.66 -13.70 7.63
CA ASN A 131 0.23 -14.83 7.34
C ASN A 131 1.69 -14.54 7.69
N HIS A 132 2.14 -13.28 7.57
CA HIS A 132 3.56 -12.95 7.56
C HIS A 132 3.99 -11.87 8.57
N PHE A 133 3.06 -11.12 9.17
CA PHE A 133 3.40 -9.97 10.00
C PHE A 133 2.77 -9.99 11.39
N PHE A 134 1.45 -10.18 11.49
CA PHE A 134 0.67 -9.99 12.70
C PHE A 134 1.04 -10.99 13.78
N ARG A 135 1.45 -10.48 14.94
CA ARG A 135 1.83 -11.25 16.12
C ARG A 135 0.66 -11.39 17.08
N GLY A 136 0.36 -12.62 17.46
CA GLY A 136 -0.61 -12.93 18.52
C GLY A 136 -0.12 -12.55 19.92
N GLN A 137 -1.03 -12.56 20.90
CA GLN A 137 -0.73 -12.12 22.28
C GLN A 137 0.37 -12.95 22.96
N ASP A 138 0.51 -14.23 22.59
CA ASP A 138 1.52 -15.13 23.16
C ASP A 138 2.92 -14.97 22.55
N HIS A 139 3.11 -14.00 21.64
CA HIS A 139 4.42 -13.72 21.06
C HIS A 139 5.41 -13.20 22.14
N PRO A 140 6.68 -13.65 22.18
CA PRO A 140 7.62 -13.33 23.27
C PRO A 140 7.87 -11.85 23.59
N GLY A 141 7.52 -10.94 22.67
CA GLY A 141 7.63 -9.48 22.85
C GLY A 141 6.28 -8.76 23.03
N GLY A 142 5.19 -9.51 23.22
CA GLY A 142 3.81 -9.02 23.14
C GLY A 142 3.25 -9.09 21.71
N GLY A 143 1.91 -9.11 21.63
CA GLY A 143 1.18 -9.10 20.36
C GLY A 143 1.05 -7.72 19.74
N ASP A 144 0.78 -7.67 18.44
CA ASP A 144 0.59 -6.43 17.71
C ASP A 144 -0.76 -5.78 18.05
N GLN A 145 -0.79 -4.45 18.13
CA GLN A 145 -2.03 -3.69 18.27
C GLN A 145 -2.55 -3.30 16.89
N ILE A 146 -3.53 -4.06 16.39
CA ILE A 146 -4.06 -3.87 15.04
C ILE A 146 -5.36 -3.07 15.10
N PHE A 147 -5.34 -1.87 14.55
CA PHE A 147 -6.50 -0.99 14.41
C PHE A 147 -7.24 -1.31 13.11
N PHE A 148 -8.02 -2.38 13.13
CA PHE A 148 -8.80 -2.81 11.96
C PHE A 148 -9.78 -1.73 11.48
N GLN A 149 -9.93 -1.60 10.17
CA GLN A 149 -10.99 -0.77 9.60
C GLN A 149 -12.36 -1.35 9.96
N GLY A 150 -13.18 -0.60 10.71
CA GLY A 150 -14.45 -1.12 11.25
C GLY A 150 -15.40 -1.68 10.19
N HIS A 151 -15.49 -1.05 9.01
CA HIS A 151 -16.32 -1.53 7.91
C HIS A 151 -15.82 -2.82 7.25
N ALA A 152 -14.55 -3.21 7.48
CA ALA A 152 -13.98 -4.47 7.01
C ALA A 152 -14.18 -5.63 8.01
N SER A 153 -14.86 -5.40 9.14
CA SER A 153 -15.11 -6.40 10.19
C SER A 153 -15.70 -7.74 9.70
N PRO A 154 -16.58 -7.81 8.66
CA PRO A 154 -17.04 -9.10 8.15
C PRO A 154 -15.90 -10.04 7.72
N GLY A 155 -14.79 -9.48 7.23
CA GLY A 155 -13.59 -10.25 6.87
C GLY A 155 -12.87 -10.85 8.07
N MET A 156 -12.81 -10.12 9.19
CA MET A 156 -12.18 -10.61 10.41
C MET A 156 -12.99 -11.74 11.03
N TYR A 157 -14.32 -11.63 11.02
CA TYR A 157 -15.21 -12.72 11.45
C TYR A 157 -15.13 -13.93 10.51
N ALA A 158 -15.08 -13.70 9.19
CA ALA A 158 -14.90 -14.77 8.21
C ALA A 158 -13.61 -15.57 8.43
N ARG A 159 -12.49 -14.89 8.69
CA ARG A 159 -11.22 -15.54 9.00
C ARG A 159 -11.27 -16.25 10.35
N ALA A 160 -11.82 -15.62 11.38
CA ALA A 160 -11.98 -16.26 12.69
C ALA A 160 -12.84 -17.53 12.63
N PHE A 161 -13.89 -17.55 11.81
CA PHE A 161 -14.69 -18.73 11.51
C PHE A 161 -13.86 -19.82 10.80
N LEU A 162 -13.08 -19.45 9.78
CA LEU A 162 -12.20 -20.39 9.08
C LEU A 162 -11.14 -21.01 10.02
N GLU A 163 -10.67 -20.24 10.99
CA GLU A 163 -9.74 -20.67 12.05
C GLU A 163 -10.43 -21.46 13.17
N GLY A 164 -11.75 -21.65 13.12
CA GLY A 164 -12.52 -22.38 14.14
C GLY A 164 -12.73 -21.62 15.45
N ARG A 165 -12.49 -20.30 15.48
CA ARG A 165 -12.67 -19.44 16.66
C ARG A 165 -14.10 -18.92 16.83
N LEU A 166 -14.88 -18.94 15.75
CA LEU A 166 -16.30 -18.60 15.75
C LEU A 166 -17.12 -19.75 15.14
N SER A 167 -18.32 -19.98 15.66
CA SER A 167 -19.28 -20.94 15.10
C SER A 167 -20.16 -20.32 14.00
N GLU A 168 -20.84 -21.15 13.22
CA GLU A 168 -21.81 -20.67 12.23
C GLU A 168 -22.95 -19.89 12.89
N ASP A 169 -23.46 -20.35 14.04
CA ASP A 169 -24.51 -19.66 14.80
C ASP A 169 -24.09 -18.23 15.21
N GLN A 170 -22.83 -18.05 15.63
CA GLN A 170 -22.29 -16.73 15.97
C GLN A 170 -22.21 -15.82 14.73
N LEU A 171 -21.89 -16.37 13.56
CA LEU A 171 -21.90 -15.64 12.30
C LEU A 171 -23.34 -15.27 11.89
N ASP A 172 -24.30 -16.19 12.03
CA ASP A 172 -25.70 -15.92 11.74
C ASP A 172 -26.33 -14.87 12.67
N GLY A 173 -25.75 -14.68 13.86
CA GLY A 173 -26.02 -13.60 14.81
C GLY A 173 -25.32 -12.26 14.52
N PHE A 174 -24.67 -12.10 13.37
CA PHE A 174 -23.97 -10.84 13.01
C PHE A 174 -24.88 -9.61 13.17
N ARG A 175 -24.43 -8.64 13.98
CA ARG A 175 -25.13 -7.41 14.38
C ARG A 175 -26.45 -7.62 15.13
N GLN A 176 -26.67 -8.81 15.69
CA GLN A 176 -27.84 -9.16 16.51
C GLN A 176 -27.34 -9.66 17.88
N GLU A 177 -26.75 -8.74 18.65
CA GLU A 177 -26.04 -9.06 19.89
C GLU A 177 -26.92 -8.99 21.15
N LEU A 178 -28.14 -8.45 21.01
CA LEU A 178 -29.12 -8.44 22.09
C LEU A 178 -29.87 -9.78 22.11
N SER A 179 -29.54 -10.62 23.09
CA SER A 179 -30.31 -11.81 23.49
C SER A 179 -31.01 -11.57 24.81
#